data_AF-A0A1D8RSD6-F1
#
_entry.id   AF-A0A1D8RSD6-F1
#
_cell.length_a   1.000
_cell.length_b   1.000
_cell.length_c   1.000
_cell.angle_alpha   90.00
_cell.angle_beta   90.00
_cell.angle_gamma   90.00
#
_symmetry.space_group_name_H-M   'P 1'
#
loop_
_entity.id
_entity.type
_entity.pdbx_description
1 polymer ?
#
loop_
_entity_poly.entity_id
_entity_poly.type
_entity_poly.pdbx_seq_one_letter_code
_entity_poly.pdbx_strand_id
1 'polypeptide(L)'
;MKNTTNKHISLFQTSAFKVKNINEFLQQPSVMIICNAMNNAGIPFNIGANFVSFGLLSTSLHHSIFDDKTLITEDTIIELLELIEADIMEGNTCSVTYISSKEGINVNCYQMQIENNETTGRFVGIDRGNVFSTIEGDTITGVSPPN
;
A
#
# COMPACT_ATOMS: atom_id res chain seq x y z
N MET A 1 3.18 1.81 -35.08
CA MET A 1 2.61 2.47 -33.89
C MET A 1 3.48 2.09 -32.70
N LYS A 2 4.05 3.06 -31.97
CA LYS A 2 4.75 2.75 -30.71
C LYS A 2 3.67 2.36 -29.70
N ASN A 3 3.70 1.12 -29.21
CA ASN A 3 2.97 0.72 -28.02
C ASN A 3 3.58 1.51 -26.85
N THR A 4 3.04 2.70 -26.57
CA THR A 4 3.23 3.34 -25.27
C THR A 4 2.32 2.63 -24.30
N THR A 5 2.80 1.52 -23.75
CA THR A 5 2.28 1.01 -22.48
C THR A 5 2.42 2.15 -21.49
N ASN A 6 1.30 2.80 -21.16
CA ASN A 6 1.27 3.79 -20.08
C ASN A 6 1.80 3.08 -18.84
N LYS A 7 3.04 3.40 -18.44
CA LYS A 7 3.61 2.83 -17.22
C LYS A 7 2.83 3.45 -16.07
N HIS A 8 2.05 2.60 -15.41
CA HIS A 8 1.69 2.89 -14.05
C HIS A 8 3.00 2.79 -13.23
N ILE A 9 3.19 3.59 -12.21
CA ILE A 9 4.22 3.35 -11.19
C ILE A 9 3.44 3.32 -9.90
N SER A 10 3.45 2.16 -9.25
CA SER A 10 2.88 2.04 -7.93
C SER A 10 3.98 1.68 -6.94
N LEU A 11 4.09 2.42 -5.84
CA LEU A 11 4.95 2.09 -4.71
C LEU A 11 4.04 1.87 -3.51
N PHE A 12 4.21 0.76 -2.81
CA PHE A 12 3.54 0.51 -1.54
C PHE A 12 4.57 0.11 -0.51
N GLN A 13 4.63 0.82 0.61
CA GLN A 13 5.54 0.52 1.70
C GLN A 13 4.93 0.89 3.04
N THR A 14 5.18 0.04 4.04
CA THR A 14 4.86 0.32 5.44
C THR A 14 6.14 0.45 6.28
N SER A 15 6.07 1.16 7.40
CA SER A 15 7.06 1.03 8.47
C SER A 15 6.95 -0.34 9.13
N ALA A 16 7.89 -0.63 10.03
CA ALA A 16 7.79 -1.73 10.97
C ALA A 16 6.59 -1.54 11.92
N PHE A 17 5.81 -2.58 12.17
CA PHE A 17 4.75 -2.59 13.19
C PHE A 17 4.57 -3.97 13.82
N LYS A 18 3.84 -4.02 14.94
CA LYS A 18 3.46 -5.27 15.63
C LYS A 18 1.96 -5.46 15.58
N VAL A 19 1.53 -6.70 15.47
CA VAL A 19 0.13 -7.10 15.56
C VAL A 19 -0.13 -7.96 16.79
N LYS A 20 -1.38 -8.04 17.22
CA LYS A 20 -1.85 -8.81 18.38
C LYS A 20 -1.50 -10.30 18.25
N ASN A 21 -1.78 -10.89 17.10
CA ASN A 21 -1.49 -12.29 16.79
C ASN A 21 -0.86 -12.44 15.40
N ILE A 22 0.47 -12.52 15.37
CA ILE A 22 1.21 -12.56 14.10
C ILE A 22 0.88 -13.79 13.25
N ASN A 23 0.62 -14.94 13.87
CA ASN A 23 0.37 -16.17 13.14
C ASN A 23 -0.99 -16.14 12.44
N GLU A 24 -2.00 -15.57 13.08
CA GLU A 24 -3.34 -15.40 12.52
C GLU A 24 -3.36 -14.31 11.46
N PHE A 25 -2.72 -13.18 11.73
CA PHE A 25 -2.60 -12.08 10.78
C PHE A 25 -1.94 -12.51 9.47
N LEU A 26 -0.83 -13.27 9.55
CA LEU A 26 -0.13 -13.77 8.35
C LEU A 26 -0.92 -14.85 7.56
N GLN A 27 -1.99 -15.41 8.13
CA GLN A 27 -2.86 -16.38 7.46
C GLN A 27 -4.05 -15.72 6.75
N GLN A 28 -4.25 -14.42 6.90
CA GLN A 28 -5.32 -13.71 6.19
C GLN A 28 -5.07 -13.71 4.68
N PRO A 29 -6.10 -13.89 3.82
CA PRO A 29 -5.92 -14.04 2.37
C PRO A 29 -5.12 -12.92 1.70
N SER A 30 -5.47 -11.65 1.96
CA SER A 30 -4.79 -10.48 1.41
C SER A 30 -3.33 -10.39 1.88
N VAL A 31 -3.09 -10.64 3.17
CA VAL A 31 -1.75 -10.68 3.76
C VAL A 31 -0.90 -11.79 3.13
N MET A 32 -1.45 -12.99 2.94
CA MET A 32 -0.74 -14.10 2.30
C MET A 32 -0.33 -13.78 0.86
N ILE A 33 -1.21 -13.16 0.07
CA ILE A 33 -0.91 -12.77 -1.32
C ILE A 33 0.28 -11.79 -1.34
N ILE A 34 0.27 -10.80 -0.45
CA ILE A 34 1.35 -9.80 -0.33
C ILE A 34 2.66 -10.45 0.15
N CYS A 35 2.61 -11.27 1.19
CA CYS A 35 3.76 -12.05 1.68
C CYS A 35 4.37 -12.91 0.57
N ASN A 36 3.54 -13.58 -0.24
CA ASN A 36 4.00 -14.39 -1.36
C ASN A 36 4.68 -13.54 -2.44
N ALA A 37 4.13 -12.36 -2.75
CA ALA A 37 4.75 -11.43 -3.70
C ALA A 37 6.12 -10.94 -3.20
N MET A 38 6.23 -10.59 -1.91
CA MET A 38 7.50 -10.18 -1.28
C MET A 38 8.52 -11.32 -1.27
N ASN A 39 8.12 -12.53 -0.90
CA ASN A 39 8.98 -13.72 -0.93
C ASN A 39 9.50 -14.01 -2.35
N ASN A 40 8.63 -13.94 -3.36
CA ASN A 40 9.03 -14.11 -4.76
C ASN A 40 10.03 -13.05 -5.23
N ALA A 41 10.00 -11.86 -4.62
CA ALA A 41 10.94 -10.78 -4.87
C ALA A 41 12.21 -10.86 -3.97
N GLY A 42 12.30 -11.84 -3.07
CA GLY A 42 13.39 -11.96 -2.11
C GLY A 42 13.40 -10.87 -1.02
N ILE A 43 12.25 -10.24 -0.77
CA ILE A 43 12.09 -9.17 0.22
C ILE A 43 11.52 -9.76 1.51
N PRO A 44 12.21 -9.65 2.65
CA PRO A 44 11.68 -10.14 3.92
C PRO A 44 10.57 -9.21 4.44
N PHE A 45 9.44 -9.78 4.83
CA PHE A 45 8.38 -9.05 5.55
C PHE A 45 8.50 -9.15 7.07
N ASN A 46 9.11 -10.24 7.59
CA ASN A 46 9.44 -10.38 9.01
C ASN A 46 10.82 -9.79 9.27
N ILE A 47 10.87 -8.79 10.14
CA ILE A 47 12.08 -8.00 10.43
C ILE A 47 12.64 -8.27 11.84
N GLY A 48 12.12 -9.30 12.52
CA GLY A 48 12.58 -9.74 13.84
C GLY A 48 11.80 -9.13 15.01
N ALA A 49 11.97 -9.70 16.21
CA ALA A 49 11.26 -9.29 17.43
C ALA A 49 9.73 -9.13 17.26
N ASN A 50 9.13 -10.00 16.43
CA ASN A 50 7.71 -10.00 16.04
C ASN A 50 7.24 -8.73 15.29
N PHE A 51 8.16 -7.94 14.75
CA PHE A 51 7.81 -6.86 13.85
C PHE A 51 7.65 -7.36 12.41
N VAL A 52 6.70 -6.77 11.71
CA VAL A 52 6.49 -6.95 10.27
C VAL A 52 6.51 -5.61 9.54
N SER A 53 6.86 -5.66 8.25
CA SER A 53 6.79 -4.53 7.33
C SER A 53 6.46 -5.06 5.94
N PHE A 54 5.65 -4.32 5.20
CA PHE A 54 5.27 -4.67 3.84
C PHE A 54 5.87 -3.68 2.86
N GLY A 55 6.41 -4.19 1.77
CA GLY A 55 7.02 -3.41 0.71
C GLY A 55 6.86 -4.13 -0.61
N LEU A 56 6.09 -3.55 -1.53
CA LEU A 56 5.87 -4.11 -2.86
C LEU A 56 6.73 -3.39 -3.89
N LEU A 57 7.38 -4.17 -4.74
CA LEU A 57 8.04 -3.64 -5.93
C LEU A 57 6.97 -3.12 -6.90
N SER A 58 7.30 -2.08 -7.67
CA SER A 58 6.38 -1.55 -8.69
C SER A 58 5.93 -2.62 -9.68
N THR A 59 6.82 -3.56 -10.02
CA THR A 59 6.51 -4.72 -10.87
C THR A 59 5.48 -5.67 -10.27
N SER A 60 5.32 -5.71 -8.94
CA SER A 60 4.30 -6.53 -8.28
C SER A 60 2.90 -5.95 -8.40
N LEU A 61 2.79 -4.68 -8.81
CA LEU A 61 1.55 -3.93 -9.01
C LEU A 61 1.27 -3.67 -10.50
N HIS A 62 2.08 -4.25 -11.39
CA HIS A 62 1.90 -4.19 -12.84
C HIS A 62 1.53 -5.56 -13.37
N HIS A 63 0.42 -5.63 -14.11
CA HIS A 63 -0.07 -6.90 -14.64
C HIS A 63 -0.35 -6.84 -16.13
N SER A 64 0.01 -7.94 -16.80
CA SER A 64 -0.47 -8.32 -18.11
C SER A 64 -1.72 -9.19 -17.95
N ILE A 65 -2.65 -9.12 -18.91
CA ILE A 65 -3.86 -9.98 -18.94
C ILE A 65 -3.56 -11.50 -19.07
N PHE A 66 -2.29 -11.88 -19.17
CA PHE A 66 -1.81 -13.25 -19.30
C PHE A 66 -1.10 -13.77 -18.04
N ASP A 67 -1.03 -12.98 -16.96
CA ASP A 67 -0.38 -13.40 -15.72
C ASP A 67 -1.33 -14.28 -14.89
N ASP A 68 -1.09 -15.61 -14.89
CA ASP A 68 -1.79 -16.66 -14.12
C ASP A 68 -1.55 -16.60 -12.59
N LYS A 69 -1.02 -15.50 -12.06
CA LYS A 69 -0.70 -15.36 -10.63
C LYS A 69 -1.84 -14.67 -9.89
N THR A 70 -2.07 -15.06 -8.64
CA THR A 70 -2.94 -14.32 -7.70
C THR A 70 -2.52 -12.85 -7.69
N LEU A 71 -3.43 -11.99 -8.15
CA LEU A 71 -3.16 -10.58 -8.44
C LEU A 71 -3.24 -9.74 -7.16
N ILE A 72 -2.32 -8.80 -6.99
CA ILE A 72 -2.43 -7.76 -5.96
C ILE A 72 -3.20 -6.60 -6.60
N THR A 73 -4.45 -6.44 -6.17
CA THR A 73 -5.33 -5.33 -6.59
C THR A 73 -5.28 -4.19 -5.58
N GLU A 74 -5.88 -3.04 -5.93
CA GLU A 74 -6.12 -1.97 -4.95
C GLU A 74 -6.95 -2.46 -3.76
N ASP A 75 -7.96 -3.30 -3.99
CA ASP A 75 -8.75 -3.93 -2.92
C ASP A 75 -7.87 -4.78 -1.99
N THR A 76 -6.88 -5.50 -2.55
CA THR A 76 -5.93 -6.30 -1.74
C THR A 76 -5.12 -5.39 -0.80
N ILE A 77 -4.75 -4.19 -1.26
CA ILE A 77 -4.04 -3.20 -0.45
C ILE A 77 -4.98 -2.63 0.61
N ILE A 78 -6.21 -2.25 0.25
CA ILE A 78 -7.20 -1.73 1.21
C ILE A 78 -7.47 -2.76 2.32
N GLU A 79 -7.76 -4.01 1.96
CA GLU A 79 -7.96 -5.09 2.92
C GLU A 79 -6.75 -5.31 3.83
N LEU A 80 -5.52 -5.22 3.29
CA LEU A 80 -4.32 -5.28 4.12
C LEU A 80 -4.31 -4.15 5.16
N LEU A 81 -4.59 -2.91 4.74
CA LEU A 81 -4.56 -1.75 5.64
C LEU A 81 -5.64 -1.83 6.71
N GLU A 82 -6.85 -2.29 6.37
CA GLU A 82 -7.93 -2.55 7.33
C GLU A 82 -7.54 -3.61 8.36
N LEU A 83 -6.90 -4.70 7.92
CA LEU A 83 -6.38 -5.73 8.82
C LEU A 83 -5.27 -5.18 9.73
N ILE A 84 -4.38 -4.32 9.21
CA ILE A 84 -3.36 -3.65 10.03
C ILE A 84 -4.06 -2.81 11.11
N GLU A 85 -5.04 -1.99 10.77
CA GLU A 85 -5.76 -1.14 11.73
C GLU A 85 -6.45 -1.96 12.83
N ALA A 86 -7.11 -3.06 12.45
CA ALA A 86 -7.80 -3.95 13.38
C ALA A 86 -6.84 -4.69 14.32
N ASP A 87 -5.72 -5.20 13.78
CA ASP A 87 -4.83 -6.13 14.48
C ASP A 87 -3.56 -5.50 15.04
N ILE A 88 -3.23 -4.25 14.71
CA ILE A 88 -2.06 -3.57 15.27
C ILE A 88 -2.13 -3.55 16.79
N MET A 89 -1.02 -3.91 17.43
CA MET A 89 -0.90 -3.97 18.89
C MET A 89 -0.99 -2.55 19.47
N GLU A 90 -1.77 -2.38 20.53
CA GLU A 90 -1.93 -1.09 21.21
C GLU A 90 -0.57 -0.45 21.55
N GLY A 91 -0.44 0.85 21.31
CA GLY A 91 0.81 1.60 21.48
C GLY A 91 1.85 1.38 20.37
N ASN A 92 1.53 0.61 19.31
CA ASN A 92 2.32 0.57 18.08
C ASN A 92 1.64 1.37 16.98
N THR A 93 2.46 1.86 16.06
CA THR A 93 2.03 2.67 14.92
C THR A 93 2.64 2.10 13.65
N CYS A 94 1.89 2.12 12.56
CA CYS A 94 2.34 1.76 11.22
C CYS A 94 2.21 2.96 10.29
N SER A 95 3.32 3.49 9.80
CA SER A 95 3.31 4.50 8.73
C SER A 95 3.21 3.81 7.38
N VAL A 96 2.36 4.31 6.49
CA VAL A 96 2.16 3.77 5.14
C VAL A 96 2.43 4.85 4.12
N THR A 97 3.15 4.49 3.06
CA THR A 97 3.29 5.29 1.86
C THR A 97 2.79 4.49 0.68
N TYR A 98 1.76 5.00 0.02
CA TYR A 98 1.27 4.49 -1.25
C TYR A 98 1.36 5.57 -2.30
N ILE A 99 2.07 5.30 -3.39
CA ILE A 99 2.16 6.20 -4.53
C ILE A 99 1.57 5.47 -5.72
N SER A 100 0.66 6.12 -6.43
CA SER A 100 0.08 5.65 -7.68
C SER A 100 0.30 6.74 -8.73
N SER A 101 0.96 6.41 -9.83
CA SER A 101 1.31 7.36 -10.87
C SER A 101 0.98 6.78 -12.24
N LYS A 102 0.22 7.52 -13.03
CA LYS A 102 0.03 7.23 -14.45
C LYS A 102 0.92 8.18 -15.25
N GLU A 103 1.90 7.63 -15.97
CA GLU A 103 2.94 8.43 -16.64
C GLU A 103 2.37 9.62 -17.43
N GLY A 104 2.81 10.80 -17.01
CA GLY A 104 2.44 12.06 -17.58
C GLY A 104 0.99 12.51 -17.33
N ILE A 105 0.12 11.76 -16.64
CA ILE A 105 -1.30 12.11 -16.40
C ILE A 105 -1.51 12.61 -14.97
N ASN A 106 -1.22 11.77 -13.98
CA ASN A 106 -1.38 12.10 -12.58
C ASN A 106 -0.40 11.33 -11.69
N VAL A 107 -0.11 11.89 -10.52
CA VAL A 107 0.62 11.27 -9.41
C VAL A 107 -0.19 11.49 -8.15
N ASN A 108 -0.59 10.39 -7.53
CA ASN A 108 -1.31 10.36 -6.26
C ASN A 108 -0.38 9.80 -5.20
N CYS A 109 -0.23 10.50 -4.09
CA CYS A 109 0.58 10.10 -2.94
C CYS A 109 -0.29 10.07 -1.70
N TYR A 110 -0.34 8.93 -1.04
CA TYR A 110 -1.03 8.71 0.22
C TYR A 110 0.03 8.45 1.29
N GLN A 111 0.00 9.27 2.34
CA GLN A 111 0.83 9.10 3.53
C GLN A 111 -0.10 8.91 4.72
N MET A 112 -0.12 7.70 5.28
CA MET A 112 -1.03 7.33 6.35
C MET A 112 -0.26 6.91 7.60
N GLN A 113 -0.89 7.06 8.74
CA GLN A 113 -0.47 6.58 10.05
C GLN A 113 -1.62 5.75 10.61
N ILE A 114 -1.37 4.46 10.79
CA ILE A 114 -2.32 3.49 11.28
C ILE A 114 -1.97 3.14 12.73
N GLU A 115 -2.94 3.29 13.60
CA GLU A 115 -2.94 2.91 15.01
C GLU A 115 -4.16 2.00 15.27
N ASN A 116 -4.33 1.50 16.50
CA ASN A 116 -5.39 0.55 16.76
C ASN A 116 -6.78 1.21 16.63
N ASN A 117 -7.56 0.77 15.62
CA ASN A 117 -8.86 1.33 15.24
C ASN A 117 -8.85 2.81 14.83
N GLU A 118 -7.69 3.33 14.42
CA GLU A 118 -7.58 4.70 13.94
C GLU A 118 -6.55 4.80 12.82
N THR A 119 -6.98 5.30 11.66
CA THR A 119 -6.09 5.70 10.57
C THR A 119 -6.24 7.19 10.30
N THR A 120 -5.12 7.89 10.31
CA THR A 120 -5.02 9.29 9.90
C THR A 120 -4.05 9.42 8.74
N GLY A 121 -4.19 10.45 7.91
CA GLY A 121 -3.24 10.61 6.82
C GLY A 121 -3.39 11.90 6.04
N ARG A 122 -2.59 11.98 4.98
CA ARG A 122 -2.60 13.05 4.00
C ARG A 122 -2.59 12.46 2.61
N PHE A 123 -3.40 13.05 1.75
CA PHE A 123 -3.39 12.81 0.32
C PHE A 123 -2.72 13.98 -0.39
N VAL A 124 -1.94 13.70 -1.43
CA VAL A 124 -1.41 14.70 -2.37
C VAL A 124 -1.60 14.19 -3.79
N GLY A 125 -2.42 14.89 -4.56
CA GLY A 125 -2.60 14.65 -6.00
C GLY A 125 -1.88 15.71 -6.84
N ILE A 126 -1.23 15.28 -7.92
CA ILE A 126 -0.65 16.14 -8.95
C ILE A 126 -1.19 15.66 -10.30
N ASP A 127 -1.69 16.56 -11.14
CA ASP A 127 -2.14 16.24 -12.49
C ASP A 127 -1.59 17.20 -13.55
N ARG A 128 -1.87 16.94 -14.83
CA ARG A 128 -1.47 17.79 -15.97
C ARG A 128 -1.96 19.23 -15.87
N GLY A 129 -3.06 19.48 -15.18
CA GLY A 129 -3.63 20.82 -14.97
C GLY A 129 -2.99 21.57 -13.81
N ASN A 130 -2.29 20.86 -12.92
CA ASN A 130 -1.84 21.38 -11.64
C ASN A 130 -0.34 21.19 -11.38
N VAL A 131 0.49 21.32 -12.42
CA VAL A 131 1.95 21.07 -12.36
C VAL A 131 2.69 22.00 -11.38
N PHE A 132 2.09 23.13 -10.98
CA PHE A 132 2.75 24.14 -10.14
C PHE A 132 1.88 24.79 -9.04
N SER A 133 0.59 24.45 -8.86
CA SER A 133 -0.27 25.33 -8.05
C SER A 133 -1.56 24.74 -7.46
N THR A 134 -1.52 23.65 -6.69
CA THR A 134 -2.29 23.39 -5.45
C THR A 134 -1.85 22.01 -4.95
N ILE A 135 -1.17 21.95 -3.80
CA ILE A 135 -1.14 20.70 -3.04
C ILE A 135 -2.48 20.67 -2.31
N GLU A 136 -3.49 20.03 -2.89
CA GLU A 136 -4.75 19.73 -2.19
C GLU A 136 -4.45 18.61 -1.20
N GLY A 137 -4.01 19.02 -0.01
CA GLY A 137 -3.72 18.16 1.11
C GLY A 137 -5.01 17.79 1.82
N ASP A 138 -5.73 16.78 1.34
CA ASP A 138 -6.90 16.28 2.07
C ASP A 138 -6.44 15.48 3.29
N THR A 139 -7.08 15.72 4.43
CA THR A 139 -6.89 14.89 5.63
C THR A 139 -7.65 13.60 5.43
N ILE A 140 -6.96 12.48 5.56
CA ILE A 140 -7.57 11.16 5.51
C ILE A 140 -8.00 10.79 6.94
N THR A 141 -9.25 10.36 7.09
CA THR A 141 -9.80 9.72 8.29
C THR A 141 -10.37 8.36 7.90
N GLY A 142 -9.77 7.28 8.41
CA GLY A 142 -10.04 5.90 7.99
C GLY A 142 -9.12 5.42 6.85
N VAL A 143 -9.30 4.17 6.43
CA VAL A 143 -8.42 3.52 5.43
C VAL A 143 -8.77 3.90 3.99
N SER A 144 -10.00 4.35 3.74
CA SER A 144 -10.49 4.69 2.41
C SER A 144 -10.45 6.21 2.17
N PRO A 145 -10.03 6.67 0.99
CA PRO A 145 -10.14 8.09 0.65
C PRO A 145 -11.61 8.53 0.63
N PRO A 146 -11.93 9.79 1.00
CA PRO A 146 -13.27 10.34 0.83
C PRO A 146 -13.63 10.37 -0.67
N ASN A 147 -14.84 9.91 -1.00
CA ASN A 147 -15.40 9.91 -2.36
C ASN A 147 -15.59 11.32 -2.94
#